data_AF-A0A7X3I5C1-F1
#
_entry.id   AF-A0A7X3I5C1-F1
#
_cell.length_a   1.000
_cell.length_b   1.000
_cell.length_c   1.000
_cell.angle_alpha   90.00
_cell.angle_beta   90.00
_cell.angle_gamma   90.00
#
_symmetry.space_group_name_H-M   'P 1'
#
loop_
_entity.id
_entity.type
_entity.pdbx_description
1 polymer ?
#
loop_
_entity_poly.entity_id
_entity_poly.type
_entity_poly.pdbx_seq_one_letter_code
_entity_poly.pdbx_strand_id
1 'polypeptide(L)'
;MRSTKDADEIARADEGGARIERLRIKSTGVDEIRFLWWTDGRFQPRPLDLPEDELLRLLRKAIAEGVFSDGFVGNLRRMLGTGMPMVIPEHSMVTLSGSLTLKDGRTLSEGARGAIVFIHSGGEAYEVEFIAPFHAVTTVLASDLSGASAL
;
A
#
# COMPACT_ATOMS: atom_id res chain seq x y z
N MET A 1 0.50 -10.30 28.60
CA MET A 1 1.62 -9.77 27.78
C MET A 1 2.86 -9.69 28.64
N ARG A 2 4.04 -9.93 28.09
CA ARG A 2 5.31 -9.94 28.83
C ARG A 2 5.87 -8.52 29.01
N SER A 3 6.45 -8.23 30.17
CA SER A 3 7.27 -7.04 30.41
C SER A 3 8.66 -7.47 30.87
N THR A 4 9.70 -6.79 30.37
CA THR A 4 11.10 -7.05 30.71
C THR A 4 11.80 -5.74 31.09
N LYS A 5 13.07 -5.81 31.47
CA LYS A 5 13.86 -4.59 31.72
C LYS A 5 14.01 -3.70 30.48
N ASP A 6 13.99 -4.28 29.27
CA ASP A 6 14.32 -3.57 28.03
C ASP A 6 13.08 -3.21 27.20
N ALA A 7 12.01 -4.01 27.30
CA ALA A 7 10.81 -3.84 26.47
C ALA A 7 9.53 -4.38 27.11
N ASP A 8 8.39 -3.83 26.67
CA ASP A 8 7.04 -4.31 26.97
C ASP A 8 6.39 -4.89 25.71
N GLU A 9 5.80 -6.07 25.81
CA GLU A 9 5.03 -6.69 24.72
C GLU A 9 3.64 -6.04 24.60
N ILE A 10 3.31 -5.57 23.40
CA ILE A 10 2.05 -4.87 23.06
C ILE A 10 1.05 -5.78 22.36
N ALA A 11 1.53 -6.66 21.49
CA ALA A 11 0.72 -7.65 20.79
C ALA A 11 1.60 -8.82 20.33
N ARG A 12 1.00 -10.00 20.13
CA ARG A 12 1.69 -11.16 19.56
C ARG A 12 0.74 -12.00 18.72
N ALA A 13 1.28 -12.67 17.71
CA ALA A 13 0.64 -13.75 17.00
C ALA A 13 1.57 -14.97 16.97
N ASP A 14 0.99 -16.17 17.04
CA ASP A 14 1.70 -17.46 17.03
C ASP A 14 1.03 -18.40 16.03
N GLU A 15 1.80 -18.96 15.10
CA GLU A 15 1.38 -20.01 14.19
C GLU A 15 2.42 -21.14 14.21
N GLY A 16 2.09 -22.26 14.86
CA GLY A 16 2.97 -23.43 14.90
C GLY A 16 4.32 -23.17 15.60
N GLY A 17 4.38 -22.22 16.53
CA GLY A 17 5.62 -21.83 17.21
C GLY A 17 6.38 -20.69 16.52
N ALA A 18 6.06 -20.36 15.27
CA ALA A 18 6.53 -19.14 14.62
C ALA A 18 5.71 -17.94 15.13
N ARG A 19 6.37 -16.84 15.46
CA ARG A 19 5.76 -15.71 16.14
C ARG A 19 6.15 -14.37 15.53
N ILE A 20 5.18 -13.45 15.55
CA ILE A 20 5.39 -12.03 15.33
C ILE A 20 4.91 -11.29 16.59
N GLU A 21 5.77 -10.46 17.17
CA GLU A 21 5.47 -9.64 18.34
C GLU A 21 5.61 -8.16 17.99
N ARG A 22 4.77 -7.31 18.59
CA ARG A 22 4.99 -5.86 18.66
C ARG A 22 5.41 -5.49 20.07
N LEU A 23 6.52 -4.77 20.20
CA LEU A 23 7.15 -4.43 21.47
C LEU A 23 7.35 -2.93 21.60
N ARG A 24 7.08 -2.35 22.77
CA ARG A 24 7.55 -1.01 23.15
C ARG A 24 8.96 -1.14 23.72
N ILE A 25 9.96 -0.58 23.05
CA ILE A 25 11.33 -0.54 23.57
C ILE A 25 11.45 0.60 24.58
N LYS A 26 11.86 0.31 25.81
CA LYS A 26 11.85 1.28 26.91
C LYS A 26 12.88 2.39 26.76
N SER A 27 14.05 2.05 26.20
CA SER A 27 15.14 3.02 26.01
C SER A 27 14.86 4.04 24.92
N THR A 28 14.05 3.70 23.91
CA THR A 28 13.76 4.56 22.75
C THR A 28 12.32 5.07 22.72
N GLY A 29 11.41 4.41 23.43
CA GLY A 29 9.98 4.66 23.36
C GLY A 29 9.33 4.19 22.05
N VAL A 30 10.07 3.49 21.18
CA VAL A 30 9.62 3.08 19.84
C VAL A 30 8.93 1.72 19.90
N ASP A 31 7.88 1.57 19.08
CA ASP A 31 7.25 0.27 18.82
C ASP A 31 8.01 -0.48 17.72
N GLU A 32 8.51 -1.67 18.01
CA GLU A 32 9.24 -2.52 17.08
C GLU A 32 8.49 -3.83 16.82
N ILE A 33 8.69 -4.39 15.62
CA ILE A 33 8.18 -5.71 15.23
C ILE A 33 9.32 -6.73 15.33
N ARG A 34 9.06 -7.86 15.96
CA ARG A 34 10.03 -8.93 16.15
C ARG A 34 9.49 -10.26 15.66
N PHE A 35 10.34 -11.01 14.95
CA PHE A 35 10.07 -12.37 14.51
C PHE A 35 10.82 -13.35 15.41
N LEU A 36 10.15 -14.40 15.86
CA LEU A 36 10.70 -15.40 16.75
C LEU A 36 10.18 -16.78 16.35
N TRP A 37 10.88 -17.82 16.78
CA TRP A 37 10.33 -19.16 16.70
C TRP A 37 10.67 -20.01 17.91
N TRP A 38 9.73 -20.88 18.26
CA TRP A 38 9.77 -21.75 19.41
C TRP A 38 9.56 -23.19 18.95
N THR A 39 10.41 -24.08 19.43
CA THR A 39 10.33 -25.52 19.14
C THR A 39 10.38 -26.25 20.47
N ASP A 40 9.43 -27.16 20.72
CA ASP A 40 9.33 -27.93 21.97
C ASP A 40 9.37 -27.07 23.23
N GLY A 41 8.69 -25.92 23.19
CA GLY A 41 8.64 -24.96 24.29
C GLY A 41 9.96 -24.20 24.54
N ARG A 42 10.94 -24.31 23.64
CA ARG A 42 12.22 -23.61 23.74
C ARG A 42 12.38 -22.54 22.67
N PHE A 43 12.84 -21.37 23.09
CA PHE A 43 13.23 -20.30 22.19
C PHE A 43 14.46 -20.71 21.38
N GLN A 44 14.45 -20.35 20.11
CA GLN A 44 15.51 -20.68 19.17
C GLN A 44 16.25 -19.39 18.76
N PRO A 45 17.54 -19.22 19.11
CA PRO A 45 18.29 -17.97 18.93
C PRO A 45 18.81 -17.77 17.49
N ARG A 46 18.08 -18.29 16.50
CA ARG A 46 18.39 -18.16 15.08
C ARG A 46 17.25 -17.43 14.37
N PRO A 47 17.49 -16.85 13.18
CA PRO A 47 16.43 -16.28 12.36
C PRO A 47 15.27 -17.26 12.17
N LEU A 48 14.06 -16.71 12.08
CA LEU A 48 12.89 -17.46 11.68
C LEU A 48 12.89 -17.56 10.15
N ASP A 49 13.07 -18.78 9.65
CA ASP A 49 12.96 -19.09 8.23
C ASP A 49 11.60 -19.76 7.99
N LEU A 50 10.82 -19.24 7.04
CA LEU A 50 9.53 -19.80 6.63
C LEU A 50 9.43 -19.83 5.10
N PRO A 51 8.77 -20.84 4.51
CA PRO A 51 8.21 -20.73 3.18
C PRO A 51 7.32 -19.48 3.04
N GLU A 52 7.22 -18.93 1.83
CA GLU A 52 6.48 -17.68 1.59
C GLU A 52 4.99 -17.80 1.96
N ASP A 53 4.34 -18.93 1.65
CA ASP A 53 2.94 -19.19 1.97
C ASP A 53 2.69 -19.28 3.49
N GLU A 54 3.62 -19.90 4.21
CA GLU A 54 3.58 -19.95 5.68
C GLU A 54 3.82 -18.57 6.31
N LEU A 55 4.76 -17.79 5.77
CA LEU A 55 4.99 -16.41 6.19
C LEU A 55 3.74 -15.56 5.95
N LEU A 56 3.10 -15.68 4.79
CA LEU A 56 1.86 -14.95 4.47
C LEU A 56 0.72 -15.34 5.41
N ARG A 57 0.61 -16.62 5.79
CA ARG A 57 -0.36 -17.06 6.81
C ARG A 57 -0.08 -16.42 8.17
N LEU A 58 1.17 -16.41 8.61
CA LEU A 58 1.57 -15.78 9.88
C LEU A 58 1.33 -14.27 9.87
N LEU A 59 1.65 -13.58 8.77
CA LEU A 59 1.37 -12.15 8.59
C LEU A 59 -0.13 -11.86 8.64
N ARG A 60 -0.96 -12.68 7.98
CA ARG A 60 -2.43 -12.56 8.02
C ARG A 60 -2.95 -12.66 9.45
N LYS A 61 -2.42 -13.62 10.22
CA LYS A 61 -2.78 -13.79 11.62
C LYS A 61 -2.36 -12.59 12.47
N ALA A 62 -1.13 -12.10 12.28
CA ALA A 62 -0.62 -10.91 12.97
C ALA A 62 -1.43 -9.63 12.67
N ILE A 63 -1.95 -9.49 11.44
CA ILE A 63 -2.89 -8.41 11.10
C ILE A 63 -4.21 -8.59 11.87
N ALA A 64 -4.79 -9.80 11.84
CA ALA A 64 -6.07 -10.09 12.49
C ALA A 64 -6.01 -9.92 14.03
N GLU A 65 -4.87 -10.22 14.64
CA GLU A 65 -4.64 -10.12 16.09
C GLU A 65 -4.12 -8.73 16.52
N GLY A 66 -4.04 -7.76 15.60
CA GLY A 66 -3.67 -6.38 15.93
C GLY A 66 -2.20 -6.20 16.34
N VAL A 67 -1.33 -7.12 15.90
CA VAL A 67 0.13 -7.01 16.10
C VAL A 67 0.66 -5.80 15.37
N PHE A 68 0.24 -5.61 14.12
CA PHE A 68 0.52 -4.39 13.38
C PHE A 68 -0.47 -3.29 13.76
N SER A 69 -0.01 -2.04 13.77
CA SER A 69 -0.93 -0.92 13.96
C SER A 69 -1.75 -0.69 12.69
N ASP A 70 -2.93 -0.08 12.83
CA ASP A 70 -3.76 0.28 11.67
C ASP A 70 -2.99 1.16 10.67
N GLY A 71 -2.14 2.06 11.19
CA GLY A 71 -1.26 2.90 10.36
C GLY A 71 -0.24 2.08 9.56
N PHE A 72 0.39 1.08 10.18
CA PHE A 72 1.32 0.18 9.47
C PHE A 72 0.58 -0.61 8.38
N VAL A 73 -0.58 -1.20 8.69
CA VAL A 73 -1.37 -1.97 7.72
C VAL A 73 -1.87 -1.08 6.58
N GLY A 74 -2.30 0.14 6.87
CA GLY A 74 -2.70 1.13 5.87
C GLY A 74 -1.55 1.49 4.92
N ASN A 75 -0.35 1.69 5.46
CA ASN A 75 0.86 1.96 4.67
C ASN A 75 1.27 0.75 3.83
N LEU A 76 1.19 -0.47 4.39
CA LEU A 76 1.47 -1.70 3.66
C LEU A 76 0.48 -1.90 2.50
N ARG A 77 -0.81 -1.66 2.72
CA ARG A 77 -1.84 -1.68 1.66
C ARG A 77 -1.55 -0.66 0.58
N ARG A 78 -1.11 0.55 0.96
CA ARG A 78 -0.70 1.56 -0.01
C ARG A 78 0.49 1.09 -0.82
N MET A 79 1.55 0.58 -0.17
CA MET A 79 2.76 0.08 -0.82
C MET A 79 2.46 -1.07 -1.80
N LEU A 80 1.61 -2.01 -1.41
CA LEU A 80 1.20 -3.15 -2.24
C LEU A 80 0.18 -2.73 -3.32
N GLY A 81 -0.68 -1.76 -3.02
CA GLY A 81 -1.62 -1.17 -3.97
C GLY A 81 -0.96 -0.23 -4.98
N THR A 82 0.21 0.35 -4.66
CA THR A 82 1.10 1.03 -5.61
C THR A 82 1.95 0.06 -6.43
N GLY A 83 1.92 -1.24 -6.12
CA GLY A 83 2.69 -2.29 -6.80
C GLY A 83 2.10 -2.76 -8.14
N MET A 84 0.90 -2.32 -8.48
CA MET A 84 0.33 -2.29 -9.83
C MET A 84 -0.64 -1.11 -9.83
N PRO A 85 -0.36 0.05 -10.47
CA PRO A 85 -1.49 0.81 -10.97
C PRO A 85 -2.31 -0.20 -11.77
N MET A 86 -3.56 -0.43 -11.41
CA MET A 86 -4.49 -1.10 -12.31
C MET A 86 -4.42 -0.25 -13.58
N VAL A 87 -3.67 -0.74 -14.57
CA VAL A 87 -3.40 0.01 -15.79
C VAL A 87 -4.76 0.35 -16.34
N ILE A 88 -5.08 1.64 -16.35
CA ILE A 88 -6.39 2.06 -16.81
C ILE A 88 -6.38 1.81 -18.32
N PRO A 89 -7.23 0.89 -18.86
CA PRO A 89 -7.13 0.51 -20.26
C PRO A 89 -7.34 1.70 -21.21
N GLU A 90 -6.79 1.62 -22.42
CA GLU A 90 -7.17 2.55 -23.49
C GLU A 90 -8.70 2.56 -23.68
N HIS A 91 -9.22 3.72 -24.06
CA HIS A 91 -10.64 4.06 -24.16
C HIS A 91 -11.42 4.09 -22.84
N SER A 92 -10.76 3.91 -21.69
CA SER A 92 -11.41 4.13 -20.40
C SER A 92 -11.66 5.60 -20.13
N MET A 93 -12.80 5.90 -19.51
CA MET A 93 -13.11 7.24 -19.01
C MET A 93 -12.42 7.49 -17.67
N VAL A 94 -11.83 8.67 -17.53
CA VAL A 94 -11.15 9.14 -16.33
C VAL A 94 -11.58 10.54 -15.96
N THR A 95 -11.37 10.90 -14.70
CA THR A 95 -11.53 12.25 -14.18
C THR A 95 -10.23 12.77 -13.62
N LEU A 96 -9.93 14.05 -13.85
CA LEU A 96 -8.81 14.71 -13.17
C LEU A 96 -9.08 14.81 -11.66
N SER A 97 -8.10 14.39 -10.86
CA SER A 97 -8.10 14.51 -9.40
C SER A 97 -7.66 15.89 -8.89
N GLY A 98 -7.24 16.77 -9.80
CA GLY A 98 -6.82 18.14 -9.52
C GLY A 98 -6.83 18.99 -10.79
N SER A 99 -6.59 20.30 -10.67
CA SER A 99 -6.51 21.17 -11.85
C SER A 99 -5.19 20.96 -12.61
N LEU A 100 -5.25 20.94 -13.94
CA LEU A 100 -4.10 20.71 -14.82
C LEU A 100 -3.90 21.90 -15.77
N THR A 101 -2.74 22.56 -15.69
CA THR A 101 -2.36 23.62 -16.62
C THR A 101 -1.65 23.02 -17.83
N LEU A 102 -2.20 23.26 -19.01
CA LEU A 102 -1.68 22.81 -20.30
C LEU A 102 -0.51 23.69 -20.76
N LYS A 103 0.27 23.19 -21.72
CA LYS A 103 1.41 23.91 -22.30
C LYS A 103 1.02 25.25 -22.95
N ASP A 104 -0.22 25.38 -23.40
CA ASP A 104 -0.75 26.62 -23.99
C ASP A 104 -1.30 27.62 -22.96
N GLY A 105 -1.16 27.32 -21.67
CA GLY A 105 -1.59 28.17 -20.56
C GLY A 105 -3.06 28.02 -20.16
N ARG A 106 -3.87 27.22 -20.88
CA ARG A 106 -5.24 26.90 -20.45
C ARG A 106 -5.20 25.91 -19.27
N THR A 107 -6.24 25.96 -18.44
CA THR A 107 -6.35 25.05 -17.28
C THR A 107 -7.62 24.21 -17.39
N LEU A 108 -7.46 22.90 -17.26
CA LEU A 108 -8.55 21.97 -16.99
C LEU A 108 -8.80 21.93 -15.48
N SER A 109 -10.05 22.08 -15.05
CA SER A 109 -10.41 22.01 -13.64
C SER A 109 -10.41 20.56 -13.13
N GLU A 110 -10.26 20.40 -11.81
CA GLU A 110 -10.58 19.14 -11.14
C GLU A 110 -11.97 18.62 -11.58
N GLY A 111 -12.08 17.31 -11.73
CA GLY A 111 -13.30 16.64 -12.22
C GLY A 111 -13.49 16.68 -13.74
N ALA A 112 -12.61 17.36 -14.50
CA ALA A 112 -12.66 17.30 -15.97
C ALA A 112 -12.56 15.85 -16.44
N ARG A 113 -13.47 15.46 -17.34
CA ARG A 113 -13.60 14.10 -17.86
C ARG A 113 -12.88 13.96 -19.19
N GLY A 114 -12.10 12.90 -19.31
CA GLY A 114 -11.43 12.54 -20.56
C GLY A 114 -11.39 11.04 -20.79
N ALA A 115 -11.07 10.64 -22.01
CA ALA A 115 -10.83 9.26 -22.39
C ALA A 115 -9.33 9.01 -22.56
N ILE A 116 -8.84 7.87 -22.08
CA ILE A 116 -7.46 7.46 -22.34
C ILE A 116 -7.33 7.08 -23.81
N VAL A 117 -6.38 7.67 -24.52
CA VAL A 117 -6.09 7.35 -25.93
C VAL A 117 -4.74 6.66 -26.11
N PHE A 118 -3.86 6.68 -25.10
CA PHE A 118 -2.60 5.96 -25.10
C PHE A 118 -2.07 5.74 -23.67
N ILE A 119 -1.36 4.63 -23.45
CA ILE A 119 -0.75 4.29 -22.15
C ILE A 119 0.77 4.42 -22.24
N HIS A 120 1.36 5.25 -21.39
CA HIS A 120 2.82 5.41 -21.28
C HIS A 120 3.40 4.55 -20.15
N SER A 121 4.56 3.96 -20.41
CA SER A 121 5.39 3.29 -19.39
C SER A 121 4.64 2.31 -18.48
N GLY A 122 3.70 1.53 -19.03
CA GLY A 122 2.95 0.55 -18.26
C GLY A 122 1.94 1.14 -17.26
N GLY A 123 1.48 2.38 -17.47
CA GLY A 123 0.44 3.01 -16.66
C GLY A 123 0.93 4.06 -15.66
N GLU A 124 2.18 4.50 -15.76
CA GLU A 124 2.72 5.65 -15.00
C GLU A 124 2.12 6.99 -15.48
N ALA A 125 1.78 7.08 -16.76
CA ALA A 125 1.12 8.23 -17.36
C ALA A 125 0.23 7.80 -18.53
N TYR A 126 -0.70 8.67 -18.91
CA TYR A 126 -1.70 8.41 -19.95
C TYR A 126 -1.81 9.62 -20.87
N GLU A 127 -1.95 9.38 -22.16
CA GLU A 127 -2.46 10.41 -23.06
C GLU A 127 -3.98 10.43 -22.93
N VAL A 128 -4.54 11.58 -22.55
CA VAL A 128 -5.96 11.73 -22.26
C VAL A 128 -6.57 12.78 -23.19
N GLU A 129 -7.65 12.41 -23.87
CA GLU A 129 -8.47 13.31 -24.67
C GLU A 129 -9.64 13.85 -23.83
N PHE A 130 -9.66 15.16 -23.60
CA PHE A 130 -10.73 15.90 -22.95
C PHE A 130 -11.60 16.57 -24.01
N ILE A 131 -12.93 16.53 -23.83
CA ILE A 131 -13.89 17.21 -24.71
C ILE A 131 -14.49 18.45 -24.04
N ALA A 132 -14.60 18.44 -22.71
CA ALA A 132 -15.14 19.52 -21.90
C ALA A 132 -14.18 19.86 -20.74
N PRO A 133 -14.03 21.14 -20.35
CA PRO A 133 -14.71 22.34 -20.88
C PRO A 133 -14.27 22.78 -22.28
N PHE A 134 -13.20 22.20 -22.83
CA PHE A 134 -12.74 22.41 -24.19
C PHE A 134 -11.97 21.19 -24.68
N HIS A 135 -11.75 21.07 -25.99
CA HIS A 135 -10.95 20.01 -26.56
C HIS A 135 -9.46 20.17 -26.21
N ALA A 136 -8.85 19.11 -25.68
CA ALA A 136 -7.42 19.02 -25.43
C ALA A 136 -6.97 17.54 -25.39
N VAL A 137 -5.79 17.27 -25.94
CA VAL A 137 -5.09 15.98 -25.76
C VAL A 137 -3.79 16.29 -25.05
N THR A 138 -3.55 15.65 -23.91
CA THR A 138 -2.33 15.87 -23.12
C THR A 138 -1.95 14.64 -22.32
N THR A 139 -0.67 14.51 -22.02
CA THR A 139 -0.16 13.53 -21.07
C THR A 139 -0.54 13.93 -19.64
N VAL A 140 -1.06 12.99 -18.85
CA VAL A 140 -1.46 13.14 -17.45
C VAL A 140 -0.85 12.00 -16.63
N LEU A 141 -0.32 12.30 -15.44
CA LEU A 141 0.24 11.28 -14.55
C LEU A 141 -0.88 10.41 -13.96
N ALA A 142 -0.58 9.15 -13.68
CA ALA A 142 -1.54 8.23 -13.06
C ALA A 142 -2.06 8.74 -11.70
N SER A 143 -1.21 9.44 -10.94
CA SER A 143 -1.56 10.05 -9.65
C SER A 143 -2.63 11.13 -9.77
N ASP A 144 -2.76 11.74 -10.94
CA ASP A 144 -3.65 12.89 -11.19
C ASP A 144 -4.99 12.44 -11.81
N LEU A 145 -5.19 11.14 -11.96
CA LEU A 145 -6.40 10.55 -12.51
C LEU A 145 -7.13 9.71 -11.47
N SER A 146 -8.45 9.71 -11.60
CA SER A 146 -9.34 8.76 -10.96
C SER A 146 -10.06 7.97 -12.05
N GLY A 147 -10.03 6.64 -11.96
CA GLY A 147 -10.78 5.79 -12.88
C GLY A 147 -12.28 6.00 -12.68
N ALA A 148 -13.03 6.23 -13.76
CA ALA A 148 -14.48 6.10 -13.68
C ALA A 148 -14.78 4.61 -13.50
N SER A 149 -15.42 4.25 -12.38
CA SER A 149 -15.96 2.89 -12.23
C SER A 149 -16.77 2.56 -13.49
N ALA A 150 -16.48 1.42 -14.10
CA ALA A 150 -17.29 0.89 -15.19
C ALA A 150 -18.75 0.87 -14.71
N LEU A 151 -19.64 1.50 -15.48
CA LEU A 151 -21.08 1.34 -15.35
C LEU A 151 -21.48 -0.04 -15.88
#